data_AF-A0A815DU21-F1
#
_entry.id   AF-A0A815DU21-F1
#
_cell.length_a   1.000
_cell.length_b   1.000
_cell.length_c   1.000
_cell.angle_alpha   90.00
_cell.angle_beta   90.00
_cell.angle_gamma   90.00
#
_symmetry.space_group_name_H-M   'P 1'
#
loop_
_entity.id
_entity.type
_entity.pdbx_description
1 polymer ?
#
loop_
_entity_poly.entity_id
_entity_poly.type
_entity_poly.pdbx_seq_one_letter_code
_entity_poly.pdbx_strand_id
1 'polypeptide(L)'
;MSSLKAYFQNLNIFDIVDGDNVEENEKQFRFDILITRVYLLILICLLIAVVIVLCVTPDTTVLTINQLTIDQIGTLPYDAQCPCSQISILYSDFTVLQAKFHEVCSSDFISDRWIQTINVGTNVSYYQPTDFRVFGSAQFMALSAFCRLSQMNVLGNLASFDMSTLISQ
;
A
#
# COMPACT_ATOMS: atom_id res chain seq x y z
N MET A 1 51.89 30.17 -28.04
CA MET A 1 51.36 28.93 -28.64
C MET A 1 52.44 27.92 -29.08
N SER A 2 53.70 28.32 -29.35
CA SER A 2 54.73 27.36 -29.81
C SER A 2 55.36 26.49 -28.70
N SER A 3 55.51 26.98 -27.46
CA SER A 3 56.11 26.17 -26.38
C SER A 3 55.19 25.05 -25.88
N LEU A 4 53.88 25.28 -25.86
CA LEU A 4 52.89 24.28 -25.42
C LEU A 4 52.85 23.08 -26.39
N LYS A 5 52.89 23.35 -27.69
CA LYS A 5 52.94 22.32 -28.73
C LYS A 5 54.23 21.49 -28.63
N ALA A 6 55.37 22.14 -28.39
CA ALA A 6 56.65 21.46 -28.19
C ALA A 6 56.65 20.59 -26.93
N TYR A 7 55.98 21.05 -25.86
CA TYR A 7 55.82 20.27 -24.63
C TYR A 7 55.01 18.99 -24.85
N PHE A 8 53.83 19.10 -25.49
CA PHE A 8 53.01 17.92 -25.82
C PHE A 8 53.67 16.97 -26.82
N GLN A 9 54.52 17.48 -27.70
CA GLN A 9 55.24 16.66 -28.67
C GLN A 9 56.32 15.77 -28.04
N ASN A 10 56.90 16.20 -26.92
CA ASN A 10 57.96 15.50 -26.19
C ASN A 10 57.47 14.90 -24.85
N LEU A 11 56.16 14.86 -24.64
CA LEU A 11 55.60 14.28 -23.44
C LEU A 11 55.86 12.78 -23.41
N ASN A 12 56.53 12.32 -22.36
CA ASN A 12 56.75 10.92 -22.04
C ASN A 12 56.31 10.69 -20.59
N ILE A 13 55.43 9.71 -20.38
CA ILE A 13 54.92 9.33 -19.05
C ILE A 13 55.81 8.27 -18.39
N PHE A 14 56.64 7.56 -19.16
CA PHE A 14 57.53 6.53 -18.66
C PHE A 14 58.83 7.13 -18.16
N ASP A 15 59.33 6.58 -17.05
CA ASP A 15 60.61 6.99 -16.48
C ASP A 15 61.76 6.61 -17.42
N ILE A 16 62.69 7.55 -17.58
CA ILE A 16 63.90 7.35 -18.38
C ILE A 16 64.87 6.49 -17.56
N VAL A 17 65.17 5.29 -18.04
CA VAL A 17 66.19 4.42 -17.44
C VAL A 17 67.50 4.65 -18.20
N ASP A 18 68.51 5.20 -17.51
CA ASP A 18 69.84 5.41 -18.10
C ASP A 18 70.59 4.07 -18.17
N GLY A 19 70.72 3.52 -19.37
CA GLY A 19 71.63 2.40 -19.67
C GLY A 19 72.96 2.88 -20.26
N ASP A 20 74.01 2.05 -20.17
CA ASP A 20 75.35 2.38 -20.70
C ASP A 20 75.37 2.52 -22.25
N ASN A 21 74.35 2.03 -22.96
CA ASN A 21 74.25 2.05 -24.41
C ASN A 21 73.39 3.22 -24.93
N VAL A 22 74.04 4.29 -25.39
CA VAL A 22 73.38 5.51 -25.91
C VAL A 22 72.38 5.23 -27.06
N GLU A 23 72.70 4.29 -27.96
CA GLU A 23 71.84 3.96 -29.11
C GLU A 23 70.56 3.20 -28.71
N GLU A 24 70.65 2.39 -27.66
CA GLU A 24 69.52 1.63 -27.12
C GLU A 24 68.56 2.58 -26.37
N ASN A 25 69.12 3.52 -25.62
CA ASN A 25 68.35 4.55 -24.91
C ASN A 25 67.56 5.46 -25.87
N GLU A 26 68.11 5.84 -27.03
CA GLU A 26 67.37 6.67 -28.00
C GLU A 26 66.16 5.92 -28.60
N LYS A 27 66.32 4.63 -28.90
CA LYS A 27 65.23 3.79 -29.43
C LYS A 27 64.13 3.60 -28.40
N GLN A 28 64.50 3.35 -27.15
CA GLN A 28 63.58 3.20 -26.03
C GLN A 28 62.80 4.50 -25.78
N PHE A 29 63.49 5.65 -25.77
CA PHE A 29 62.85 6.95 -25.59
C PHE A 29 61.78 7.26 -26.65
N ARG A 30 62.05 6.95 -27.93
CA ARG A 30 61.05 7.14 -29.00
C ARG A 30 59.85 6.20 -28.88
N PHE A 31 60.09 4.97 -28.42
CA PHE A 31 59.04 4.00 -28.16
C PHE A 31 58.14 4.42 -27.00
N ASP A 32 58.73 4.96 -25.93
CA ASP A 32 58.00 5.44 -24.75
C ASP A 32 57.08 6.64 -25.08
N ILE A 33 57.53 7.55 -25.95
CA ILE A 33 56.69 8.64 -26.48
C ILE A 33 55.50 8.07 -27.28
N LEU A 34 55.71 7.03 -28.08
CA LEU A 34 54.65 6.39 -28.86
C LEU A 34 53.62 5.72 -27.93
N ILE A 35 54.07 4.96 -26.92
CA ILE A 35 53.18 4.34 -25.93
C ILE A 35 52.42 5.41 -25.16
N THR A 36 53.08 6.50 -24.77
CA THR A 36 52.44 7.63 -24.06
C THR A 36 51.26 8.18 -24.86
N ARG A 37 51.41 8.33 -26.18
CA ARG A 37 50.31 8.78 -27.05
C ARG A 37 49.17 7.77 -27.12
N VAL A 38 49.47 6.48 -27.25
CA VAL A 38 48.45 5.41 -27.27
C VAL A 38 47.71 5.35 -25.95
N TYR A 39 48.41 5.43 -24.82
CA TYR A 39 47.83 5.46 -23.49
C TYR A 39 46.86 6.64 -23.31
N LEU A 40 47.28 7.85 -23.68
CA LEU A 40 46.42 9.04 -23.58
C LEU A 40 45.18 8.94 -24.48
N LEU A 41 45.32 8.39 -25.70
CA LEU A 41 44.17 8.14 -26.58
C LEU A 41 43.17 7.17 -25.94
N ILE A 42 43.66 6.05 -25.39
CA ILE A 42 42.82 5.07 -24.70
C ILE A 42 42.14 5.69 -23.48
N LEU A 43 42.89 6.44 -22.67
CA LEU A 43 42.37 7.12 -21.48
C LEU A 43 41.25 8.10 -21.85
N ILE A 44 41.45 8.91 -22.89
CA ILE A 44 40.42 9.83 -23.39
C ILE A 44 39.20 9.06 -23.89
N CYS A 45 39.38 7.97 -24.64
CA CYS A 45 38.28 7.12 -25.10
C CYS A 45 37.48 6.53 -23.92
N LEU A 46 38.16 6.06 -22.87
CA LEU A 46 37.51 5.53 -21.66
C LEU A 46 36.73 6.62 -20.92
N LEU A 47 37.31 7.80 -20.76
CA LEU A 47 36.64 8.94 -20.12
C LEU A 47 35.39 9.37 -20.92
N ILE A 48 35.49 9.43 -22.25
CA ILE A 48 34.34 9.72 -23.11
C ILE A 48 33.26 8.64 -22.95
N ALA A 49 33.63 7.36 -22.92
CA ALA A 49 32.68 6.27 -22.73
C ALA A 49 31.93 6.39 -21.39
N VAL A 50 32.62 6.73 -20.30
CA VAL A 50 32.01 6.97 -18.99
C VAL A 50 31.01 8.14 -19.05
N VAL A 51 31.39 9.26 -19.68
CA VAL A 51 30.50 10.43 -19.84
C VAL A 51 29.26 10.06 -20.63
N ILE A 52 29.39 9.29 -21.71
CA ILE A 52 28.25 8.83 -22.51
C ILE A 52 27.29 8.01 -21.65
N VAL A 53 27.79 7.05 -20.86
CA VAL A 53 26.94 6.24 -19.98
C VAL A 53 26.17 7.11 -18.99
N LEU A 54 26.85 8.09 -18.38
CA LEU A 54 26.22 9.02 -17.43
C LEU A 54 25.19 9.95 -18.08
N CYS A 55 25.35 10.29 -19.36
CA CYS A 55 24.37 11.09 -20.09
C CYS A 55 23.19 10.28 -20.63
N VAL A 56 23.37 8.98 -20.86
CA VAL A 56 22.36 8.11 -21.49
C VAL A 56 21.41 7.48 -20.46
N THR A 57 21.69 7.55 -19.16
CA THR A 57 20.73 7.10 -18.14
C THR A 57 19.44 7.90 -18.27
N PRO A 58 18.33 7.26 -18.67
CA PRO A 58 17.07 7.96 -18.89
C PRO A 58 16.48 8.40 -17.54
N ASP A 59 15.97 9.62 -17.48
CA ASP A 59 15.11 10.06 -16.40
C ASP A 59 13.76 9.35 -16.50
N THR A 60 13.48 8.44 -15.58
CA THR A 60 12.15 7.83 -15.47
C THR A 60 11.23 8.78 -14.70
N THR A 61 10.34 9.46 -15.41
CA THR A 61 9.30 10.27 -14.77
C THR A 61 8.17 9.36 -14.29
N VAL A 62 7.98 9.26 -12.98
CA VAL A 62 6.85 8.54 -12.38
C VAL A 62 5.62 9.45 -12.44
N LEU A 63 4.58 9.02 -13.15
CA LEU A 63 3.27 9.68 -13.17
C LEU A 63 2.40 9.12 -12.04
N THR A 64 2.10 9.96 -11.04
CA THR A 64 1.22 9.58 -9.93
C THR A 64 -0.20 10.06 -10.18
N ILE A 65 -1.17 9.14 -10.22
CA ILE A 65 -2.60 9.44 -10.36
C ILE A 65 -3.28 9.11 -9.04
N ASN A 66 -3.75 10.12 -8.32
CA ASN A 66 -4.20 9.97 -6.93
C ASN A 66 -5.63 9.42 -6.77
N GLN A 67 -6.44 9.43 -7.83
CA GLN A 67 -7.84 8.98 -7.79
C GLN A 67 -8.24 8.46 -9.17
N LEU A 68 -8.26 7.13 -9.32
CA LEU A 68 -8.80 6.49 -10.52
C LEU A 68 -10.29 6.20 -10.34
N THR A 69 -11.06 6.41 -11.41
CA THR A 69 -12.40 5.85 -11.53
C THR A 69 -12.32 4.36 -11.94
N ILE A 70 -13.37 3.58 -11.65
CA ILE A 70 -13.41 2.13 -11.96
C ILE A 70 -13.10 1.87 -13.45
N ASP A 71 -13.61 2.72 -14.33
CA ASP A 71 -13.41 2.60 -15.78
C ASP A 71 -11.96 2.84 -16.22
N GLN A 72 -11.19 3.62 -15.45
CA GLN A 72 -9.78 3.92 -15.72
C GLN A 72 -8.86 2.79 -15.24
N ILE A 73 -9.30 1.94 -14.31
CA ILE A 73 -8.49 0.81 -13.81
C ILE A 73 -8.16 -0.15 -14.96
N GLY A 74 -9.11 -0.39 -15.86
CA GLY A 74 -8.89 -1.27 -17.02
C GLY A 74 -7.90 -0.71 -18.06
N THR A 75 -7.53 0.57 -17.95
CA THR A 75 -6.60 1.24 -18.88
C THR A 75 -5.17 1.33 -18.34
N LEU A 76 -4.94 0.90 -17.11
CA LEU A 76 -3.61 0.89 -16.51
C LEU A 76 -2.68 -0.08 -17.26
N PRO A 77 -1.41 0.30 -17.48
CA PRO A 77 -0.41 -0.62 -18.01
C PRO A 77 -0.12 -1.74 -17.02
N TYR A 78 0.39 -2.87 -17.53
CA TYR A 78 0.59 -4.09 -16.74
C TYR A 78 1.64 -3.94 -15.62
N ASP A 79 2.54 -2.97 -15.75
CA ASP A 79 3.61 -2.64 -14.80
C ASP A 79 3.23 -1.51 -13.85
N ALA A 80 1.97 -1.06 -13.87
CA ALA A 80 1.47 -0.06 -12.93
C ALA A 80 1.64 -0.54 -11.48
N GLN A 81 2.31 0.27 -10.67
CA GLN A 81 2.43 0.04 -9.23
C GLN A 81 1.32 0.81 -8.52
N CYS A 82 0.54 0.09 -7.71
CA CYS A 82 -0.48 0.67 -6.83
C CYS A 82 0.00 0.58 -5.39
N PRO A 83 0.88 1.50 -4.93
CA PRO A 83 1.23 1.54 -3.52
C PRO A 83 -0.02 1.86 -2.71
N CYS A 84 -0.26 1.08 -1.65
CA CYS A 84 -1.35 1.37 -0.73
C CYS A 84 -1.04 2.69 -0.02
N SER A 85 -1.97 3.65 -0.05
CA SER A 85 -1.83 4.93 0.67
C SER A 85 -1.78 4.74 2.19
N GLN A 86 -2.42 3.67 2.67
CA GLN A 86 -2.48 3.26 4.06
C GLN A 86 -2.54 1.73 4.13
N ILE A 87 -1.85 1.15 5.11
CA ILE A 87 -1.73 -0.30 5.29
C ILE A 87 -3.02 -0.90 5.89
N SER A 88 -3.78 -0.07 6.60
CA SER A 88 -5.05 -0.45 7.20
C SER A 88 -6.10 0.64 6.98
N ILE A 89 -7.33 0.21 6.76
CA ILE A 89 -8.51 1.08 6.61
C ILE A 89 -9.58 0.59 7.56
N LEU A 90 -10.24 1.49 8.30
CA LEU A 90 -11.37 1.10 9.13
C LEU A 90 -12.54 0.70 8.23
N TYR A 91 -13.29 -0.34 8.60
CA TYR A 91 -14.48 -0.70 7.83
C TYR A 91 -15.48 0.46 7.74
N SER A 92 -15.60 1.25 8.80
CA SER A 92 -16.45 2.45 8.83
C SER A 92 -16.10 3.50 7.78
N ASP A 93 -14.88 3.49 7.22
CA ASP A 93 -14.46 4.48 6.20
C ASP A 93 -14.99 4.14 4.80
N PHE A 94 -15.32 2.87 4.52
CA PHE A 94 -15.69 2.43 3.17
C PHE A 94 -16.97 1.61 3.09
N THR A 95 -17.56 1.21 4.21
CA THR A 95 -18.86 0.52 4.25
C THR A 95 -19.77 1.11 5.30
N VAL A 96 -21.07 1.12 5.00
CA VAL A 96 -22.12 1.58 5.91
C VAL A 96 -23.13 0.45 6.05
N LEU A 97 -23.15 -0.18 7.23
CA LEU A 97 -24.07 -1.25 7.57
C LEU A 97 -25.11 -0.72 8.56
N GLN A 98 -26.39 -0.94 8.26
CA GLN A 98 -27.48 -0.53 9.15
C GLN A 98 -28.33 -1.74 9.53
N ALA A 99 -28.38 -2.03 10.84
CA ALA A 99 -29.23 -3.09 11.37
C ALA A 99 -30.71 -2.70 11.26
N LYS A 100 -31.52 -3.62 10.72
CA LYS A 100 -32.98 -3.52 10.72
C LYS A 100 -33.56 -4.68 11.51
N PHE A 101 -34.30 -4.35 12.57
CA PHE A 101 -34.96 -5.34 13.41
C PHE A 101 -36.42 -5.54 12.96
N HIS A 102 -36.98 -6.71 13.29
CA HIS A 102 -38.38 -6.98 13.00
C HIS A 102 -39.30 -5.99 13.74
N GLU A 103 -40.38 -5.54 13.10
CA GLU A 103 -41.28 -4.49 13.62
C GLU A 103 -41.90 -4.84 14.97
N VAL A 104 -42.03 -6.14 15.27
CA VAL A 104 -42.48 -6.64 16.58
C VAL A 104 -41.60 -6.13 17.74
N CYS A 105 -40.30 -5.95 17.50
CA CYS A 105 -39.36 -5.45 18.49
C CYS A 105 -39.43 -3.93 18.72
N SER A 106 -40.30 -3.25 17.97
CA SER A 106 -40.68 -1.84 18.17
C SER A 106 -42.18 -1.67 18.44
N SER A 107 -42.92 -2.78 18.56
CA SER A 107 -44.37 -2.78 18.75
C SER A 107 -44.75 -2.79 20.23
N ASP A 108 -46.03 -2.55 20.53
CA ASP A 108 -46.55 -2.62 21.90
C ASP A 108 -46.50 -4.05 22.47
N PHE A 109 -46.34 -5.10 21.64
CA PHE A 109 -46.31 -6.49 22.09
C PHE A 109 -45.15 -6.85 23.01
N ILE A 110 -44.07 -6.08 22.98
CA ILE A 110 -42.93 -6.27 23.88
C ILE A 110 -42.94 -5.32 25.08
N SER A 111 -43.96 -4.45 25.19
CA SER A 111 -44.06 -3.46 26.25
C SER A 111 -44.54 -4.08 27.55
N ASP A 112 -44.06 -3.55 28.67
CA ASP A 112 -44.53 -3.96 30.00
C ASP A 112 -46.04 -3.77 30.15
N ARG A 113 -46.59 -2.72 29.52
CA ARG A 113 -48.02 -2.44 29.52
C ARG A 113 -48.83 -3.58 28.91
N TRP A 114 -48.45 -4.04 27.71
CA TRP A 114 -49.15 -5.15 27.04
C TRP A 114 -49.04 -6.44 27.86
N ILE A 115 -47.82 -6.77 28.29
CA ILE A 115 -47.52 -7.98 29.07
C ILE A 115 -48.33 -8.00 30.37
N GLN A 116 -48.43 -6.86 31.07
CA GLN A 116 -49.24 -6.74 32.29
C GLN A 116 -50.75 -6.82 32.00
N THR A 117 -51.21 -6.24 30.89
CA THR A 117 -52.64 -6.23 30.52
C THR A 117 -53.17 -7.65 30.31
N ILE A 118 -52.36 -8.54 29.73
CA ILE A 118 -52.76 -9.92 29.46
C ILE A 118 -52.42 -10.89 30.61
N ASN A 119 -51.71 -10.43 31.64
CA ASN A 119 -51.33 -11.25 32.77
C ASN A 119 -52.52 -11.49 33.71
N VAL A 120 -53.10 -12.68 33.64
CA VAL A 120 -54.25 -13.08 34.48
C VAL A 120 -53.88 -13.45 35.92
N GLY A 121 -52.58 -13.42 36.28
CA GLY A 121 -52.11 -13.62 37.64
C GLY A 121 -52.57 -14.94 38.25
N THR A 122 -53.21 -14.90 39.42
CA THR A 122 -53.77 -16.09 40.11
C THR A 122 -55.17 -16.48 39.64
N ASN A 123 -55.84 -15.69 38.80
CA ASN A 123 -57.19 -15.97 38.31
C ASN A 123 -57.21 -16.96 37.14
N VAL A 124 -56.11 -17.70 36.94
CA VAL A 124 -55.95 -18.67 35.85
C VAL A 124 -57.06 -19.72 35.85
N SER A 125 -57.56 -20.10 37.05
CA SER A 125 -58.65 -21.07 37.21
C SER A 125 -60.00 -20.63 36.62
N TYR A 126 -60.19 -19.34 36.35
CA TYR A 126 -61.39 -18.81 35.69
C TYR A 126 -61.35 -19.00 34.16
N TYR A 127 -60.15 -19.16 33.60
CA TYR A 127 -59.94 -19.26 32.15
C TYR A 127 -59.69 -20.71 31.73
N GLN A 128 -60.12 -21.06 30.52
CA GLN A 128 -59.79 -22.35 29.92
C GLN A 128 -58.27 -22.44 29.73
N PRO A 129 -57.64 -23.61 29.90
CA PRO A 129 -56.19 -23.79 29.65
C PRO A 129 -55.75 -23.42 28.22
N THR A 130 -56.69 -23.39 27.27
CA THR A 130 -56.44 -22.98 25.87
C THR A 130 -56.55 -21.47 25.65
N ASP A 131 -56.94 -20.68 26.66
CA ASP A 131 -57.00 -19.23 26.56
C ASP A 131 -55.58 -18.66 26.49
N PHE A 132 -55.32 -17.87 25.44
CA PHE A 132 -53.98 -17.31 25.21
C PHE A 132 -53.48 -16.46 26.38
N ARG A 133 -54.37 -15.90 27.21
CA ARG A 133 -53.99 -15.09 28.39
C ARG A 133 -53.33 -15.91 29.49
N VAL A 134 -53.53 -17.23 29.49
CA VAL A 134 -52.91 -18.15 30.47
C VAL A 134 -51.40 -18.22 30.29
N PHE A 135 -50.91 -18.25 29.04
CA PHE A 135 -49.48 -18.39 28.72
C PHE A 135 -48.90 -17.16 28.01
N GLY A 136 -49.74 -16.27 27.50
CA GLY A 136 -49.36 -15.17 26.62
C GLY A 136 -48.37 -14.21 27.27
N SER A 137 -48.58 -13.85 28.54
CA SER A 137 -47.66 -12.95 29.27
C SER A 137 -46.23 -13.49 29.29
N ALA A 138 -46.04 -14.79 29.53
CA ALA A 138 -44.73 -15.43 29.50
C ALA A 138 -44.12 -15.46 28.10
N GLN A 139 -44.93 -15.72 27.06
CA GLN A 139 -44.48 -15.72 25.66
C GLN A 139 -44.04 -14.32 25.20
N PHE A 140 -44.83 -13.29 25.48
CA PHE A 140 -44.47 -11.91 25.13
C PHE A 140 -43.29 -11.37 25.95
N MET A 141 -43.12 -11.83 27.20
CA MET A 141 -41.90 -11.57 27.97
C MET A 141 -40.67 -12.23 27.34
N ALA A 142 -40.78 -13.48 26.88
CA ALA A 142 -39.71 -14.15 26.15
C ALA A 142 -39.37 -13.43 24.83
N LEU A 143 -40.40 -12.96 24.10
CA LEU A 143 -40.23 -12.16 22.88
C LEU A 143 -39.50 -10.84 23.17
N SER A 144 -39.89 -10.13 24.23
CA SER A 144 -39.22 -8.89 24.67
C SER A 144 -37.75 -9.14 25.00
N ALA A 145 -37.45 -10.20 25.74
CA ALA A 145 -36.08 -10.61 26.05
C ALA A 145 -35.29 -10.95 24.78
N PHE A 146 -35.89 -11.69 23.84
CA PHE A 146 -35.26 -12.04 22.57
C PHE A 146 -34.95 -10.79 21.73
N CYS A 147 -35.91 -9.89 21.55
CA CYS A 147 -35.73 -8.63 20.83
C CYS A 147 -34.56 -7.82 21.43
N ARG A 148 -34.51 -7.69 22.77
CA ARG A 148 -33.43 -6.99 23.46
C ARG A 148 -32.08 -7.67 23.23
N LEU A 149 -31.99 -8.98 23.37
CA LEU A 149 -30.76 -9.75 23.17
C LEU A 149 -30.26 -9.63 21.72
N SER A 150 -31.15 -9.76 20.74
CA SER A 150 -30.83 -9.58 19.32
C SER A 150 -30.31 -8.17 19.04
N GLN A 151 -30.97 -7.14 19.56
CA GLN A 151 -30.53 -5.75 19.39
C GLN A 151 -29.15 -5.51 19.98
N MET A 152 -28.93 -5.93 21.23
CA MET A 152 -27.62 -5.78 21.88
C MET A 152 -26.51 -6.50 21.12
N ASN A 153 -26.75 -7.76 20.71
CA ASN A 153 -25.74 -8.55 20.01
C ASN A 153 -25.43 -7.98 18.62
N VAL A 154 -26.45 -7.64 17.83
CA VAL A 154 -26.25 -7.12 16.48
C VAL A 154 -25.59 -5.75 16.51
N LEU A 155 -26.08 -4.83 17.35
CA LEU A 155 -25.50 -3.48 17.44
C LEU A 155 -24.08 -3.51 18.02
N GLY A 156 -23.83 -4.37 19.02
CA GLY A 156 -22.49 -4.55 19.58
C GLY A 156 -21.50 -5.12 18.55
N ASN A 157 -21.90 -6.13 17.80
CA ASN A 157 -21.06 -6.70 16.74
C ASN A 157 -20.84 -5.72 15.59
N LEU A 158 -21.85 -4.92 15.25
CA LEU A 158 -21.73 -3.87 14.23
C LEU A 158 -20.73 -2.79 14.64
N ALA A 159 -20.80 -2.32 15.89
CA ALA A 159 -19.82 -1.37 16.41
C ALA A 159 -18.39 -1.96 16.41
N SER A 160 -18.25 -3.25 16.77
CA SER A 160 -16.97 -3.95 16.70
C SER A 160 -16.43 -4.05 15.26
N PHE A 161 -17.31 -4.36 14.31
CA PHE A 161 -16.97 -4.42 12.89
C PHE A 161 -16.51 -3.05 12.37
N ASP A 162 -17.21 -1.97 12.70
CA ASP A 162 -16.88 -0.61 12.29
C ASP A 162 -15.51 -0.15 12.82
N MET A 163 -15.11 -0.64 13.99
CA MET A 163 -13.80 -0.42 14.61
C MET A 163 -12.70 -1.36 14.10
N SER A 164 -13.07 -2.45 13.41
CA SER A 164 -12.11 -3.38 12.83
C SER A 164 -11.49 -2.81 11.55
N THR A 165 -10.31 -3.29 11.20
CA THR A 165 -9.56 -2.79 10.04
C THR A 165 -9.38 -3.87 8.97
N LEU A 166 -9.45 -3.45 7.72
CA LEU A 166 -8.99 -4.23 6.58
C LEU A 166 -7.50 -3.94 6.37
N ILE A 167 -6.67 -4.98 6.34
CA ILE A 167 -5.22 -4.89 6.16
C ILE A 167 -4.88 -5.39 4.75
N SER A 168 -4.21 -4.56 3.94
CA SER A 168 -3.65 -5.00 2.66
C SER A 168 -2.36 -5.78 2.91
N GLN A 169 -2.30 -7.05 2.50
CA GLN A 169 -1.06 -7.84 2.48
C GLN A 169 -0.32 -7.67 1.15
#